data_AF-A0A4V3HEF4-F1
#
_entry.id   AF-A0A4V3HEF4-F1
#
_cell.length_a   1.000
_cell.length_b   1.000
_cell.length_c   1.000
_cell.angle_alpha   90.00
_cell.angle_beta   90.00
_cell.angle_gamma   90.00
#
_symmetry.space_group_name_H-M   'P 1'
#
loop_
_entity.id
_entity.type
_entity.pdbx_description
1 polymer ?
#
loop_
_entity_poly.entity_id
_entity_poly.type
_entity_poly.pdbx_seq_one_letter_code
_entity_poly.pdbx_strand_id
1 'polypeptide(L)'
;MAEQTKIADPGPLGLAGFGITTCILSLINAGVSSPGALGVVLGLALAYGGGAQFIAGMWEFRKGNTFGATAFSSYGAFWIAFYFIEKAAPPAGLGVFLLFFGILTLFLWIGTFYLNRALFFVFLTLWIAFFLLALHGFGVMGSQPGGWVGLLCGLTALYTSFATVINATAGKTILPLGRPVARS
;
A
#
# COMPACT_ATOMS: atom_id res chain seq x y z
N MET A 1 -33.51 11.50 12.35
CA MET A 1 -32.17 11.23 11.79
C MET A 1 -32.00 9.73 11.79
N ALA A 2 -31.81 9.09 10.63
CA ALA A 2 -31.60 7.64 10.59
C ALA A 2 -30.34 7.30 11.39
N GLU A 3 -30.44 6.33 12.29
CA GLU A 3 -29.32 5.78 13.05
C GLU A 3 -28.23 5.36 12.05
N GLN A 4 -27.07 6.03 12.10
CA GLN A 4 -25.95 5.77 11.21
C GLN A 4 -25.47 4.34 11.49
N THR A 5 -25.83 3.38 10.64
CA THR A 5 -25.41 1.99 10.79
C THR A 5 -23.89 1.93 10.81
N LYS A 6 -23.31 1.64 11.97
CA LYS A 6 -21.87 1.53 12.16
C LYS A 6 -21.39 0.24 11.51
N ILE A 7 -20.84 0.35 10.29
CA ILE A 7 -20.20 -0.78 9.60
C ILE A 7 -18.82 -1.06 10.19
N ALA A 8 -18.29 -2.26 9.91
CA ALA A 8 -16.91 -2.62 10.26
C ALA A 8 -15.90 -1.70 9.54
N ASP A 9 -14.70 -1.57 10.11
CA ASP A 9 -13.61 -0.83 9.49
C ASP A 9 -12.93 -1.69 8.39
N PRO A 10 -12.99 -1.31 7.10
CA PRO A 10 -12.34 -2.06 6.04
C PRO A 10 -10.82 -1.77 5.94
N GLY A 11 -10.32 -0.73 6.60
CA GLY A 11 -8.93 -0.28 6.49
C GLY A 11 -7.88 -1.36 6.78
N PRO A 12 -8.04 -2.20 7.83
CA PRO A 12 -7.08 -3.27 8.11
C PRO A 12 -6.97 -4.29 6.97
N LEU A 13 -8.08 -4.63 6.31
CA LEU A 13 -8.07 -5.55 5.17
C LEU A 13 -7.26 -4.98 4.01
N GLY A 14 -7.52 -3.72 3.67
CA GLY A 14 -6.78 -3.03 2.59
C GLY A 14 -5.28 -2.94 2.88
N LEU A 15 -4.91 -2.59 4.12
CA LEU A 15 -3.51 -2.51 4.54
C LEU A 15 -2.80 -3.86 4.60
N ALA A 16 -3.49 -4.93 4.98
CA ALA A 16 -2.92 -6.28 4.99
C ALA A 16 -2.73 -6.81 3.56
N GLY A 17 -3.73 -6.62 2.70
CA GLY A 17 -3.64 -6.94 1.26
C GLY A 17 -2.44 -6.29 0.61
N PHE A 18 -2.33 -4.97 0.79
CA PHE A 18 -1.19 -4.18 0.37
C PHE A 18 0.12 -4.69 0.97
N GLY A 19 0.20 -4.77 2.30
CA GLY A 19 1.45 -4.99 3.02
C GLY A 19 2.08 -6.34 2.71
N ILE A 20 1.29 -7.42 2.65
CA ILE A 20 1.82 -8.75 2.31
C ILE A 20 2.35 -8.78 0.87
N THR A 21 1.57 -8.26 -0.07
CA THR A 21 1.94 -8.25 -1.50
C THR A 21 3.20 -7.41 -1.73
N THR A 22 3.28 -6.22 -1.11
CA THR A 22 4.45 -5.33 -1.14
C THR A 22 5.68 -6.00 -0.54
N CYS A 23 5.59 -6.59 0.65
CA CYS A 23 6.73 -7.25 1.30
C CYS A 23 7.37 -8.32 0.40
N ILE A 24 6.56 -9.17 -0.23
CA ILE A 24 7.06 -10.28 -1.04
C ILE A 24 7.70 -9.74 -2.33
N LEU A 25 7.07 -8.78 -3.02
CA LEU A 25 7.69 -8.12 -4.18
C LEU A 25 9.01 -7.43 -3.80
N SER A 26 9.03 -6.76 -2.65
CA SER A 26 10.19 -6.06 -2.15
C SER A 26 11.37 -6.97 -1.82
N LEU A 27 11.13 -8.19 -1.33
CA LEU A 27 12.19 -9.18 -1.11
C LEU A 27 12.84 -9.62 -2.43
N ILE A 28 12.07 -9.70 -3.52
CA ILE A 28 12.62 -9.96 -4.86
C ILE A 28 13.44 -8.75 -5.32
N ASN A 29 12.87 -7.55 -5.26
CA ASN A 29 13.55 -6.32 -5.69
C ASN A 29 14.83 -6.04 -4.88
N ALA A 30 14.86 -6.38 -3.60
CA ALA A 30 16.02 -6.25 -2.72
C ALA A 30 17.13 -7.29 -3.01
N GLY A 31 16.85 -8.30 -3.85
CA GLY A 31 17.77 -9.40 -4.14
C GLY A 31 17.85 -10.47 -3.04
N VAL A 32 16.91 -10.48 -2.09
CA VAL A 32 16.85 -11.47 -1.00
C VAL A 32 16.19 -12.77 -1.49
N SER A 33 15.19 -12.66 -2.36
CA SER A 33 14.47 -13.80 -2.95
C SER A 33 14.71 -13.90 -4.45
N SER A 34 14.59 -15.11 -4.99
CA SER A 34 14.77 -15.37 -6.43
C SER A 34 13.67 -14.69 -7.26
N PRO A 35 14.00 -14.15 -8.45
CA PRO A 35 12.99 -13.71 -9.42
C PRO A 35 11.95 -14.77 -9.79
N GLY A 36 12.29 -16.06 -9.64
CA GLY A 36 11.35 -17.17 -9.83
C GLY A 36 10.14 -17.15 -8.88
N ALA A 37 10.21 -16.42 -7.77
CA ALA A 37 9.11 -16.24 -6.83
C ALA A 37 8.03 -15.25 -7.31
N LEU A 38 8.22 -14.57 -8.46
CA LEU A 38 7.30 -13.56 -8.97
C LEU A 38 5.87 -14.10 -9.17
N GLY A 39 5.71 -15.39 -9.47
CA GLY A 39 4.38 -16.04 -9.57
C GLY A 39 3.54 -15.91 -8.29
N VAL A 40 4.17 -15.91 -7.11
CA VAL A 40 3.48 -15.70 -5.82
C VAL A 40 2.96 -14.27 -5.72
N VAL A 41 3.78 -13.29 -6.11
CA VAL A 41 3.39 -11.88 -6.13
C VAL A 41 2.22 -11.66 -7.08
N LEU A 42 2.24 -12.25 -8.28
CA LEU A 42 1.17 -12.10 -9.26
C LEU A 42 -0.16 -12.70 -8.76
N GLY A 43 -0.12 -13.86 -8.08
CA GLY A 43 -1.32 -14.42 -7.44
C GLY A 43 -1.91 -13.49 -6.38
N LEU A 44 -1.05 -12.94 -5.51
CA LEU A 44 -1.45 -11.96 -4.49
C LEU A 44 -1.93 -10.64 -5.08
N ALA A 45 -1.32 -10.19 -6.19
CA ALA A 45 -1.68 -8.98 -6.89
C ALA A 45 -3.10 -9.03 -7.45
N LEU A 46 -3.63 -10.21 -7.82
CA LEU A 46 -5.04 -10.35 -8.18
C LEU A 46 -5.94 -10.56 -6.95
N ALA A 47 -5.58 -11.47 -6.05
CA ALA A 47 -6.51 -11.91 -5.01
C ALA A 47 -6.57 -10.95 -3.80
N TYR A 48 -5.42 -10.44 -3.35
CA TYR A 48 -5.29 -9.81 -2.04
C TYR A 48 -4.85 -8.36 -2.11
N GLY A 49 -3.63 -8.09 -2.61
CA GLY A 49 -3.18 -6.72 -2.90
C GLY A 49 -4.06 -6.04 -3.94
N GLY A 50 -4.63 -6.79 -4.87
CA GLY A 50 -5.61 -6.26 -5.83
C GLY A 50 -7.04 -6.32 -5.34
N GLY A 51 -7.66 -7.49 -5.50
CA GLY A 51 -9.09 -7.69 -5.29
C GLY A 51 -9.58 -7.30 -3.90
N ALA A 52 -9.02 -7.90 -2.84
CA ALA A 52 -9.45 -7.60 -1.48
C ALA A 52 -9.20 -6.13 -1.09
N GLN A 53 -8.07 -5.55 -1.49
CA GLN A 53 -7.77 -4.15 -1.25
C GLN A 53 -8.73 -3.21 -2.01
N PHE A 54 -9.06 -3.52 -3.26
CA PHE A 54 -10.03 -2.76 -4.03
C PHE A 54 -11.42 -2.79 -3.38
N ILE A 55 -11.86 -3.98 -2.93
CA ILE A 55 -13.12 -4.15 -2.21
C ILE A 55 -13.11 -3.34 -0.90
N ALA A 56 -12.00 -3.34 -0.14
CA ALA A 56 -11.88 -2.51 1.06
C ALA A 56 -12.07 -1.01 0.75
N GLY A 57 -11.53 -0.54 -0.38
CA GLY A 57 -11.77 0.82 -0.87
C GLY A 57 -13.24 1.13 -1.16
N MET A 58 -13.98 0.18 -1.74
CA MET A 58 -15.43 0.33 -1.98
C MET A 58 -16.21 0.49 -0.66
N TRP A 59 -15.80 -0.21 0.40
CA TRP A 59 -16.41 -0.08 1.73
C TRP A 59 -16.04 1.23 2.44
N GLU A 60 -14.89 1.82 2.16
CA GLU A 60 -14.54 3.15 2.69
C GLU A 60 -15.45 4.26 2.12
N PHE A 61 -15.91 4.14 0.86
CA PHE A 61 -16.94 5.05 0.33
C PHE A 61 -18.22 4.99 1.16
N ARG A 62 -18.66 3.79 1.56
CA ARG A 62 -19.83 3.61 2.42
C ARG A 62 -19.59 4.15 3.84
N LYS A 63 -18.35 4.10 4.34
CA LYS A 63 -17.93 4.67 5.63
C LYS A 63 -17.80 6.21 5.58
N GLY A 64 -17.82 6.82 4.40
CA GLY A 64 -17.60 8.26 4.21
C GLY A 64 -16.13 8.70 4.38
N ASN A 65 -15.19 7.77 4.24
CA ASN A 65 -13.77 8.04 4.38
C ASN A 65 -13.11 8.24 2.99
N THR A 66 -13.09 9.48 2.53
CA THR A 66 -12.54 9.84 1.21
C THR A 66 -11.09 9.41 1.01
N PHE A 67 -10.26 9.54 2.05
CA PHE A 67 -8.85 9.15 1.97
C PHE A 67 -8.71 7.65 1.76
N GLY A 68 -9.32 6.85 2.63
CA GLY A 68 -9.26 5.39 2.56
C GLY A 68 -9.85 4.85 1.26
N ALA A 69 -10.99 5.41 0.83
CA ALA A 69 -11.66 5.05 -0.40
C ALA A 69 -10.77 5.27 -1.63
N THR A 70 -10.13 6.43 -1.71
CA THR A 70 -9.22 6.77 -2.81
C THR A 70 -7.97 5.90 -2.78
N ALA A 71 -7.33 5.79 -1.60
CA ALA A 71 -6.09 5.04 -1.43
C ALA A 71 -6.28 3.54 -1.77
N PHE A 72 -7.19 2.85 -1.09
CA PHE A 72 -7.33 1.40 -1.26
C PHE A 72 -7.85 1.01 -2.64
N SER A 73 -8.78 1.78 -3.22
CA SER A 73 -9.24 1.52 -4.59
C SER A 73 -8.11 1.72 -5.61
N SER A 74 -7.31 2.78 -5.44
CA SER A 74 -6.20 3.07 -6.37
C SER A 74 -5.10 2.00 -6.29
N TYR A 75 -4.70 1.58 -5.10
CA TYR A 75 -3.66 0.56 -4.95
C TYR A 75 -4.17 -0.87 -5.20
N GLY A 76 -5.47 -1.13 -4.99
CA GLY A 76 -6.09 -2.36 -5.48
C GLY A 76 -6.04 -2.43 -7.01
N ALA A 77 -6.41 -1.33 -7.69
CA ALA A 77 -6.29 -1.25 -9.14
C ALA A 77 -4.83 -1.30 -9.62
N PHE A 78 -3.88 -0.71 -8.88
CA PHE A 78 -2.45 -0.82 -9.14
C PHE A 78 -2.00 -2.27 -9.22
N TRP A 79 -2.33 -3.08 -8.22
CA TRP A 79 -1.89 -4.47 -8.17
C TRP A 79 -2.55 -5.32 -9.27
N ILE A 80 -3.83 -5.09 -9.55
CA ILE A 80 -4.52 -5.74 -10.68
C ILE A 80 -3.85 -5.36 -12.00
N ALA A 81 -3.53 -4.07 -12.21
CA ALA A 81 -2.83 -3.63 -13.41
C ALA A 81 -1.41 -4.21 -13.49
N PHE A 82 -0.66 -4.21 -12.38
CA PHE A 82 0.68 -4.77 -12.28
C PHE A 82 0.71 -6.24 -12.71
N TYR A 83 -0.32 -7.03 -12.36
CA TYR A 83 -0.44 -8.41 -12.82
C TYR A 83 -0.34 -8.56 -14.35
N PHE A 84 -1.00 -7.66 -15.09
CA PHE A 84 -1.00 -7.68 -16.55
C PHE A 84 0.25 -7.03 -17.15
N ILE A 85 0.72 -5.93 -16.54
CA ILE A 85 1.80 -5.09 -17.07
C ILE A 85 3.16 -5.76 -16.91
N GLU A 86 3.43 -6.41 -15.77
CA GLU A 86 4.76 -6.94 -15.43
C GLU A 86 5.32 -7.89 -16.48
N LYS A 87 4.47 -8.66 -17.16
CA LYS A 87 4.88 -9.58 -18.23
C LYS A 87 4.78 -9.01 -19.63
N ALA A 88 4.05 -7.92 -19.83
CA ALA A 88 3.66 -7.42 -21.14
C ALA A 88 4.37 -6.12 -21.53
N ALA A 89 4.78 -5.31 -20.56
CA ALA A 89 5.37 -4.00 -20.80
C ALA A 89 6.91 -4.05 -20.76
N PRO A 90 7.59 -3.23 -21.59
CA PRO A 90 9.03 -3.04 -21.46
C PRO A 90 9.39 -2.36 -20.13
N PRO A 91 10.62 -2.54 -19.60
CA PRO A 91 11.03 -1.96 -18.31
C PRO A 91 10.80 -0.45 -18.19
N ALA A 92 11.04 0.31 -19.26
CA ALA A 92 10.78 1.75 -19.27
C ALA A 92 9.29 2.08 -19.11
N GLY A 93 8.40 1.27 -19.68
CA GLY A 93 6.95 1.42 -19.52
C GLY A 93 6.50 1.16 -18.08
N LEU A 94 7.06 0.12 -17.45
CA LEU A 94 6.86 -0.14 -16.02
C LEU A 94 7.40 1.02 -15.16
N GLY A 95 8.55 1.60 -15.55
CA GLY A 95 9.12 2.79 -14.90
C GLY A 95 8.16 3.99 -14.92
N VAL A 96 7.55 4.29 -16.07
CA VAL A 96 6.53 5.35 -16.19
C VAL A 96 5.31 5.04 -15.32
N PHE A 97 4.82 3.80 -15.35
CA PHE A 97 3.69 3.37 -14.52
C PHE A 97 3.97 3.60 -13.02
N LEU A 98 5.13 3.16 -12.54
CA LEU A 98 5.55 3.35 -11.15
C LEU A 98 5.77 4.83 -10.79
N LEU A 99 6.30 5.64 -11.72
CA LEU A 99 6.50 7.08 -11.51
C LEU A 99 5.18 7.80 -11.24
N PHE A 100 4.15 7.57 -12.06
CA PHE A 100 2.85 8.23 -11.88
C PHE A 100 2.11 7.74 -10.63
N PHE A 101 2.26 6.47 -10.25
CA PHE A 101 1.79 5.99 -8.95
C PHE A 101 2.58 6.61 -7.79
N GLY A 102 3.88 6.88 -7.97
CA GLY A 102 4.70 7.65 -7.04
C GLY A 102 4.18 9.08 -6.84
N ILE A 103 3.79 9.76 -7.92
CA ILE A 103 3.19 11.11 -7.87
C ILE A 103 1.85 11.08 -7.13
N LEU A 104 0.96 10.14 -7.45
CA LEU A 104 -0.31 9.95 -6.72
C LEU A 104 -0.04 9.74 -5.22
N THR A 105 0.94 8.88 -4.90
CA THR A 105 1.30 8.56 -3.52
C THR A 105 1.87 9.78 -2.79
N LEU A 106 2.63 10.64 -3.46
CA LEU A 106 3.14 11.89 -2.89
C LEU A 106 2.00 12.80 -2.44
N PHE A 107 0.96 12.97 -3.24
CA PHE A 107 -0.22 13.76 -2.86
C PHE A 107 -1.00 13.11 -1.70
N LEU A 108 -1.18 11.78 -1.72
CA LEU A 108 -1.80 11.09 -0.60
C LEU A 108 -0.94 11.18 0.68
N TRP A 109 0.38 11.15 0.56
CA TRP A 109 1.28 11.35 1.69
C TRP A 109 1.07 12.72 2.35
N ILE A 110 0.88 13.79 1.57
CA ILE A 110 0.51 15.11 2.13
C ILE A 110 -0.81 15.01 2.93
N GLY A 111 -1.79 14.27 2.42
CA GLY A 111 -3.04 13.99 3.15
C GLY A 111 -2.82 13.28 4.49
N THR A 112 -1.79 12.43 4.62
CA THR A 112 -1.50 11.71 5.88
C THR A 112 -1.01 12.58 7.02
N PHE A 113 -0.67 13.86 6.79
CA PHE A 113 -0.28 14.78 7.87
C PHE A 113 -1.40 14.95 8.91
N TYR A 114 -2.66 14.74 8.49
CA TYR A 114 -3.86 14.80 9.32
C TYR A 114 -4.33 13.42 9.82
N LEU A 115 -3.61 12.35 9.51
CA LEU A 115 -3.92 10.97 9.92
C LEU A 115 -2.93 10.47 10.97
N ASN A 116 -3.10 9.24 11.46
CA ASN A 116 -2.18 8.66 12.44
C ASN A 116 -0.74 8.53 11.89
N ARG A 117 0.24 8.50 12.80
CA ARG A 117 1.66 8.50 12.46
C ARG A 117 2.09 7.25 11.67
N ALA A 118 1.45 6.11 11.93
CA ALA A 118 1.76 4.87 11.24
C ALA A 118 1.43 4.99 9.74
N LEU A 119 0.25 5.53 9.39
CA LEU A 119 -0.12 5.82 7.99
C LEU A 119 0.82 6.83 7.33
N PHE A 120 1.28 7.84 8.06
CA PHE A 120 2.28 8.77 7.54
C PHE A 120 3.55 8.05 7.07
N PHE A 121 4.06 7.10 7.86
CA PHE A 121 5.25 6.34 7.49
C PHE A 121 5.00 5.35 6.34
N VAL A 122 3.81 4.73 6.29
CA VAL A 122 3.42 3.87 5.16
C VAL A 122 3.51 4.66 3.85
N PHE A 123 2.87 5.84 3.78
CA PHE A 123 2.86 6.63 2.57
C PHE A 123 4.21 7.28 2.24
N LEU A 124 4.96 7.73 3.27
CA LEU A 124 6.32 8.27 3.10
C LEU A 124 7.23 7.25 2.42
N THR A 125 7.26 6.04 2.97
CA THR A 125 8.10 4.96 2.43
C THR A 125 7.57 4.48 1.07
N LEU A 126 6.25 4.46 0.87
CA LEU A 126 5.66 4.05 -0.40
C LEU A 126 6.04 4.97 -1.57
N TRP A 127 5.92 6.30 -1.41
CA TRP A 127 6.26 7.19 -2.53
C TRP A 127 7.75 7.11 -2.85
N ILE A 128 8.62 7.06 -1.84
CA ILE A 128 10.06 6.87 -2.04
C ILE A 128 10.32 5.55 -2.78
N ALA A 129 9.69 4.44 -2.38
CA ALA A 129 9.84 3.15 -3.05
C ALA A 129 9.42 3.22 -4.52
N PHE A 130 8.28 3.84 -4.84
CA PHE A 130 7.84 4.02 -6.22
C PHE A 130 8.86 4.80 -7.06
N PHE A 131 9.38 5.92 -6.55
CA PHE A 131 10.37 6.71 -7.27
C PHE A 131 11.67 5.94 -7.51
N LEU A 132 12.16 5.20 -6.51
CA LEU A 132 13.38 4.37 -6.65
C LEU A 132 13.18 3.24 -7.67
N LEU A 133 12.01 2.57 -7.65
CA LEU A 133 11.70 1.50 -8.61
C LEU A 133 11.42 2.06 -10.02
N ALA A 134 10.90 3.28 -10.15
CA ALA A 134 10.77 3.96 -11.43
C ALA A 134 12.14 4.25 -12.06
N LEU A 135 13.09 4.77 -11.26
CA LEU A 135 14.47 4.98 -11.70
C LEU A 135 15.15 3.68 -12.13
N HIS A 136 14.84 2.56 -11.47
CA HIS A 136 15.24 1.23 -11.92
C HIS A 136 14.65 0.88 -13.29
N GLY A 137 13.35 1.10 -13.50
CA GLY A 137 12.69 0.89 -14.80
C GLY A 137 13.29 1.73 -15.93
N PHE A 138 13.85 2.91 -15.61
CA PHE A 138 14.59 3.76 -16.55
C PHE A 138 16.07 3.40 -16.72
N GLY A 139 16.57 2.37 -16.03
CA GLY A 139 17.96 1.94 -16.11
C GLY A 139 18.96 2.88 -15.41
N VAL A 140 18.49 3.79 -14.54
CA VAL A 140 19.34 4.74 -13.81
C VAL A 140 20.02 4.07 -12.62
N MET A 141 19.38 3.06 -12.02
CA MET A 141 19.89 2.35 -10.84
C MET A 141 19.38 0.91 -10.73
N GLY A 142 19.94 0.15 -9.79
CA GLY A 142 19.44 -1.18 -9.42
C GLY A 142 18.12 -1.14 -8.64
N SER A 143 17.41 -2.27 -8.58
CA SER A 143 16.13 -2.41 -7.88
C SER A 143 16.26 -2.41 -6.35
N GLN A 144 17.46 -2.67 -5.82
CA GLN A 144 17.67 -3.00 -4.41
C GLN A 144 17.28 -1.87 -3.46
N PRO A 145 17.60 -0.59 -3.71
CA PRO A 145 17.15 0.50 -2.85
C PRO A 145 15.63 0.59 -2.76
N GLY A 146 14.93 0.47 -3.90
CA GLY A 146 13.47 0.42 -3.95
C GLY A 146 12.91 -0.81 -3.24
N GLY A 147 13.59 -1.96 -3.35
CA GLY A 147 13.27 -3.18 -2.63
C GLY A 147 13.27 -3.01 -1.12
N TRP A 148 14.37 -2.50 -0.54
CA TRP A 148 14.48 -2.30 0.91
C TRP A 148 13.49 -1.27 1.46
N VAL A 149 13.31 -0.15 0.77
CA VAL A 149 12.32 0.86 1.18
C VAL A 149 10.90 0.29 1.07
N GLY A 150 10.60 -0.47 0.02
CA GLY A 150 9.31 -1.14 -0.13
C GLY A 150 9.07 -2.21 0.95
N LEU A 151 10.10 -2.93 1.39
CA LEU A 151 9.96 -3.89 2.49
C LEU A 151 9.58 -3.19 3.79
N LEU A 152 10.23 -2.06 4.09
CA LEU A 152 9.87 -1.21 5.23
C LEU A 152 8.42 -0.69 5.11
N CYS A 153 8.01 -0.29 3.90
CA CYS A 153 6.63 0.13 3.62
C CYS A 153 5.62 -0.99 3.90
N GLY A 154 5.86 -2.20 3.38
CA GLY A 154 4.98 -3.34 3.60
C GLY A 154 4.88 -3.71 5.08
N LEU A 155 5.99 -3.74 5.81
CA LEU A 155 6.01 -4.04 7.24
C LEU A 155 5.27 -2.99 8.09
N THR A 156 5.45 -1.71 7.77
CA THR A 156 4.71 -0.63 8.46
C THR A 156 3.22 -0.67 8.16
N ALA A 157 2.82 -1.06 6.94
CA ALA A 157 1.41 -1.26 6.60
C ALA A 157 0.81 -2.45 7.36
N LEU A 158 1.54 -3.56 7.48
CA LEU A 158 1.12 -4.72 8.28
C LEU A 158 0.98 -4.36 9.76
N TYR A 159 1.95 -3.62 10.32
CA TYR A 159 1.82 -3.10 11.68
C TYR A 159 0.55 -2.26 11.84
N THR A 160 0.30 -1.33 10.92
CA THR A 160 -0.87 -0.45 10.96
C THR A 160 -2.18 -1.26 10.88
N SER A 161 -2.22 -2.26 10.00
CA SER A 161 -3.35 -3.19 9.88
C SER A 161 -3.61 -3.93 11.19
N PHE A 162 -2.61 -4.69 11.67
CA PHE A 162 -2.78 -5.53 12.85
C PHE A 162 -3.00 -4.73 14.13
N ALA A 163 -2.35 -3.57 14.28
CA ALA A 163 -2.63 -2.66 15.39
C ALA A 163 -4.09 -2.21 15.39
N THR A 164 -4.66 -1.91 14.22
CA THR A 164 -6.07 -1.54 14.11
C THR A 164 -7.00 -2.72 14.48
N VAL A 165 -6.72 -3.93 13.99
CA VAL A 165 -7.50 -5.13 14.34
C VAL A 165 -7.44 -5.44 15.84
N ILE A 166 -6.24 -5.44 16.41
CA ILE A 166 -6.01 -5.77 17.83
C ILE A 166 -6.68 -4.73 18.73
N ASN A 167 -6.52 -3.44 18.43
CA ASN A 167 -7.14 -2.38 19.22
C ASN A 167 -8.68 -2.44 19.16
N ALA A 168 -9.25 -2.70 17.98
CA ALA A 168 -10.69 -2.85 17.80
C ALA A 168 -11.22 -4.07 18.57
N THR A 169 -10.52 -5.20 18.50
CA THR A 169 -10.89 -6.44 19.19
C THR A 169 -10.78 -6.31 20.71
N ALA A 170 -9.76 -5.62 21.19
CA ALA A 170 -9.54 -5.40 22.63
C ALA A 170 -10.42 -4.28 23.22
N GLY A 171 -11.11 -3.49 22.39
CA GLY A 171 -11.90 -2.34 22.82
C GLY A 171 -11.08 -1.20 23.45
N LYS A 172 -9.74 -1.24 23.34
CA LYS A 172 -8.81 -0.26 23.89
C LYS A 172 -7.51 -0.25 23.08
N THR A 173 -6.73 0.81 23.24
CA THR A 173 -5.40 0.89 22.62
C THR A 173 -4.43 -0.08 23.29
N ILE A 174 -4.04 -1.13 22.56
CA ILE A 174 -2.94 -2.06 22.90
C ILE A 174 -1.68 -1.67 22.13
N LEU A 175 -1.82 -1.47 20.82
CA LEU A 175 -0.72 -1.10 19.93
C LEU A 175 -0.88 0.36 19.45
N PRO A 176 0.11 1.24 19.68
CA PRO A 176 -0.02 2.65 19.36
C PRO A 176 0.13 2.92 17.86
N LEU A 177 -0.83 3.62 17.26
CA LEU A 177 -0.75 4.12 15.87
C LEU A 177 -0.11 5.52 15.76
N GLY A 178 0.14 6.17 16.90
CA GLY A 178 0.71 7.50 16.99
C GLY A 178 -0.28 8.62 16.64
N ARG A 179 0.03 9.84 17.09
CA ARG A 179 -0.79 11.04 16.82
C ARG A 179 -0.47 11.64 15.44
N PRO A 180 -1.40 12.39 14.84
CA PRO A 180 -1.14 13.14 13.62
C PRO A 180 0.06 14.09 13.72
N VAL A 181 0.66 14.35 12.56
CA VAL A 181 1.83 15.24 12.43
C VAL A 181 1.38 16.69 12.55
N ALA A 182 0.34 17.07 11.79
CA ALA A 182 -0.33 18.34 11.95
C ALA A 182 -1.36 18.23 13.08
N ARG A 183 -1.38 19.22 13.98
CA ARG A 183 -2.48 19.36 14.94
C ARG A 183 -3.58 20.18 14.26
N SER A 184 -4.78 19.62 14.18
CA SER A 184 -6.01 20.37 13.88
C SER A 184 -6.39 21.25 15.05
#